data_AF-A0A2N6F3W5-F1
#
_entry.id   AF-A0A2N6F3W5-F1
#
_cell.length_a   1.000
_cell.length_b   1.000
_cell.length_c   1.000
_cell.angle_alpha   90.00
_cell.angle_beta   90.00
_cell.angle_gamma   90.00
#
_symmetry.space_group_name_H-M   'P 1'
#
loop_
_entity.id
_entity.type
_entity.pdbx_description
1 polymer ?
#
loop_
_entity_poly.entity_id
_entity_poly.type
_entity_poly.pdbx_seq_one_letter_code
_entity_poly.pdbx_strand_id
1 'polypeptide(L)' 'MKLKLISIVLSVILISLFALQNIEQVEVTFLFWGFTLPRSLLMLTLFCLGILCGISISTIAGHKKRR' A
#
# COMPACT_ATOMS: atom_id res chain seq x y z
N MET A 1 -14.26 18.54 -29.49
CA MET A 1 -14.45 19.16 -28.16
C MET A 1 -15.24 18.26 -27.21
N LYS A 2 -16.36 17.64 -27.64
CA LYS A 2 -17.18 16.73 -26.82
C LYS A 2 -16.41 15.53 -26.22
N LEU A 3 -15.54 14.88 -27.00
CA LEU A 3 -14.70 13.75 -26.54
C LEU A 3 -13.69 14.13 -25.43
N LYS A 4 -13.07 15.31 -25.53
CA LYS A 4 -12.16 15.82 -24.48
C LYS A 4 -12.93 16.10 -23.19
N LEU A 5 -14.12 16.69 -23.31
CA LEU A 5 -15.01 16.96 -22.18
C LEU A 5 -15.47 15.67 -21.50
N ILE A 6 -15.87 14.66 -22.28
CA ILE A 6 -16.23 13.34 -21.78
C ILE A 6 -15.05 12.69 -21.06
N SER A 7 -13.85 12.73 -21.64
CA SER A 7 -12.65 12.17 -21.03
C SER A 7 -12.31 12.84 -19.69
N ILE A 8 -12.43 14.17 -19.60
CA ILE A 8 -12.20 14.92 -18.36
C ILE A 8 -13.23 14.53 -17.31
N VAL A 9 -14.52 14.52 -17.67
CA VAL A 9 -15.60 14.13 -16.74
C VAL A 9 -15.40 12.69 -16.25
N LEU A 10 -15.07 11.77 -17.15
CA LEU A 10 -14.80 10.38 -16.81
C LEU A 10 -13.61 10.26 -15.85
N SER A 11 -12.55 11.02 -16.08
CA SER A 11 -11.35 11.03 -15.22
C SER A 11 -11.66 11.57 -13.83
N VAL A 12 -12.44 12.65 -13.73
CA VAL A 12 -12.88 13.22 -12.45
C VAL A 12 -13.72 12.21 -11.66
N ILE A 13 -14.64 11.50 -12.33
CA ILE A 13 -15.46 10.46 -11.70
C ILE A 13 -14.59 9.31 -11.19
N LEU A 14 -13.65 8.82 -12.01
CA LEU A 14 -12.73 7.73 -11.64
C LEU A 14 -11.85 8.10 -10.45
N ILE A 15 -11.26 9.31 -10.45
CA ILE A 15 -10.44 9.80 -9.34
C ILE A 15 -11.27 9.93 -8.07
N SER A 16 -12.51 10.44 -8.18
CA SER A 16 -13.41 10.58 -7.03
C SER A 16 -13.80 9.21 -6.46
N LEU A 17 -14.12 8.24 -7.31
CA LEU A 17 -14.42 6.86 -6.89
C LEU A 17 -13.19 6.18 -6.27
N PHE A 18 -12.01 6.36 -6.85
CA PHE A 18 -10.76 5.87 -6.28
C PHE A 18 -10.54 6.47 -4.89
N ALA A 19 -10.68 7.79 -4.74
CA ALA A 19 -10.54 8.45 -3.45
C ALA A 19 -11.58 7.95 -2.43
N LEU A 20 -12.84 7.79 -2.84
CA LEU A 20 -13.93 7.31 -1.96
C LEU A 20 -13.72 5.86 -1.53
N GLN A 21 -13.24 5.00 -2.43
CA GLN A 21 -12.87 3.61 -2.11
C GLN A 21 -11.64 3.55 -1.20
N ASN A 22 -10.68 4.48 -1.38
CA ASN A 22 -9.47 4.57 -0.57
C ASN A 22 -9.68 5.35 0.74
N ILE A 23 -10.88 5.86 1.02
CA ILE A 23 -11.25 6.46 2.31
C ILE A 23 -11.43 5.41 3.40
N GLU A 24 -11.51 4.11 3.06
CA GLU A 24 -11.60 3.03 4.03
C GLU A 24 -10.36 3.01 4.95
N GLN A 25 -10.50 3.69 6.09
CA GLN A 25 -9.52 3.68 7.17
C GLN A 25 -9.66 2.35 7.91
N VAL A 26 -8.55 1.66 8.07
CA VAL A 26 -8.48 0.42 8.82
C VAL A 26 -7.81 0.71 10.15
N GLU A 27 -8.47 0.29 11.23
CA GLU A 27 -7.88 0.31 12.56
C GLU A 27 -6.92 -0.87 12.70
N VAL A 28 -5.68 -0.56 13.06
CA VAL A 28 -4.62 -1.54 13.29
C VAL A 28 -4.29 -1.51 14.76
N THR A 29 -4.58 -2.60 15.46
CA THR A 29 -4.17 -2.84 16.83
C THR A 29 -2.92 -3.72 16.85
N PHE A 30 -1.85 -3.22 17.46
CA PHE A 30 -0.58 -3.92 17.57
C PHE A 30 -0.20 -4.06 19.04
N LEU A 31 -0.32 -5.27 19.60
CA LEU A 31 0.00 -5.57 21.01
C LEU A 31 -0.73 -4.67 22.04
N PHE A 32 -0.20 -3.46 22.32
CA PHE A 32 -0.71 -2.54 23.34
C PHE A 32 -1.11 -1.16 22.81
N TRP A 33 -0.94 -0.90 21.51
CA TRP A 33 -1.22 0.40 20.89
C TRP A 33 -1.97 0.21 19.57
N GLY A 34 -2.81 1.18 19.22
CA GLY A 34 -3.61 1.14 18.02
C GLY A 34 -3.50 2.44 17.24
N PHE A 35 -3.61 2.35 15.92
CA PHE A 35 -3.67 3.50 15.03
C PHE A 35 -4.53 3.20 13.81
N THR A 36 -5.06 4.25 13.18
CA THR A 36 -5.85 4.14 11.95
C THR A 36 -5.04 4.59 10.75
N LEU A 37 -5.14 3.85 9.65
CA LEU A 37 -4.42 4.14 8.42
C LEU A 37 -5.28 3.76 7.20
N PRO A 38 -5.18 4.47 6.06
CA PRO A 38 -5.82 4.00 4.83
C PRO A 38 -5.35 2.59 4.45
N ARG A 39 -6.29 1.73 4.04
CA ARG A 39 -6.01 0.32 3.70
C ARG A 39 -4.89 0.14 2.69
N SER A 40 -4.81 1.03 1.70
CA SER A 40 -3.77 1.02 0.66
C SER A 40 -2.38 1.32 1.23
N LEU A 41 -2.27 2.25 2.17
CA LEU A 41 -1.00 2.54 2.84
C LEU A 41 -0.56 1.36 3.71
N LEU A 42 -1.50 0.73 4.42
CA LEU A 42 -1.24 -0.48 5.20
C LEU A 42 -0.67 -1.60 4.32
N MET A 43 -1.33 -1.90 3.20
CA MET A 43 -0.87 -2.93 2.25
C MET A 43 0.52 -2.62 1.69
N LEU A 44 0.78 -1.37 1.31
CA LEU A 44 2.09 -0.93 0.80
C LEU A 44 3.20 -1.10 1.86
N THR A 45 2.93 -0.68 3.10
CA THR A 45 3.88 -0.81 4.21
C THR A 45 4.19 -2.28 4.50
N LEU A 46 3.17 -3.16 4.58
CA LEU A 46 3.40 -4.60 4.78
C LEU A 46 4.20 -5.22 3.64
N PHE A 47 3.93 -4.84 2.39
CA PHE A 47 4.69 -5.33 1.24
C PHE A 47 6.18 -4.96 1.32
N CYS A 48 6.47 -3.68 1.61
CA CYS A 48 7.84 -3.21 1.79
C CYS A 48 8.53 -3.93 2.97
N LEU A 49 7.85 -4.11 4.10
CA LEU A 49 8.39 -4.86 5.23
C LEU A 49 8.69 -6.32 4.85
N GLY A 50 7.82 -6.96 4.07
CA GLY A 50 8.04 -8.31 3.55
C GLY A 50 9.30 -8.41 2.68
N ILE A 51 9.52 -7.45 1.76
CA ILE A 51 10.74 -7.38 0.95
C ILE A 51 11.97 -7.21 1.86
N LEU A 52 11.92 -6.27 2.81
CA LEU A 52 13.04 -6.01 3.71
C LEU A 52 13.40 -7.26 4.52
N CYS A 53 12.40 -7.92 5.12
CA CYS A 53 12.60 -9.19 5.83
C CYS A 53 13.21 -10.27 4.93
N GLY A 54 12.70 -10.42 3.70
CA GLY A 54 13.23 -11.39 2.73
C GLY A 54 14.69 -11.14 2.38
N ILE A 55 15.06 -9.87 2.14
CA ILE A 55 16.45 -9.47 1.90
C ILE A 55 17.31 -9.78 3.13
N SER A 56 16.88 -9.36 4.33
CA SER A 56 17.63 -9.62 5.57
C SER A 56 17.88 -11.11 5.80
N ILE A 57 16.87 -11.96 5.63
CA ILE A 57 17.00 -13.41 5.76
C ILE A 57 17.97 -13.97 4.71
N SER A 58 17.83 -13.55 3.45
CA SER A 58 18.71 -13.99 2.35
C SER A 58 20.17 -13.60 2.59
N THR A 59 20.43 -12.38 3.06
CA THR A 59 21.78 -11.93 3.43
C THR A 59 22.35 -12.78 4.55
N ILE A 60 21.60 -13.02 5.63
CA ILE A 60 22.08 -13.83 6.77
C ILE A 60 22.35 -15.28 6.33
N ALA A 61 21.44 -15.89 5.56
CA ALA A 61 21.57 -17.25 5.06
C ALA A 61 22.74 -17.39 4.06
N GLY A 62 22.94 -16.40 3.19
CA GLY A 62 24.05 -16.35 2.24
C GLY A 62 25.42 -16.25 2.92
N HIS A 63 25.52 -15.51 4.03
CA HIS A 63 26.74 -15.45 4.84
C HIS A 63 27.07 -16.80 5.51
N LYS A 64 26.07 -17.60 5.89
CA LYS A 64 26.29 -18.93 6.50
C LYS A 64 26.80 -19.98 5.51
N LYS A 65 26.54 -19.82 4.20
CA LYS A 65 26.97 -20.77 3.15
C LYS A 65 28.39 -20.51 2.62
N ARG A 66 28.99 -19.36 2.95
CA ARG A 66 30.37 -18.97 2.54
C ARG A 66 31.43 -19.20 3.63
N ARG A 67 31.04 -19.68 4.82
CA ARG A 67 31.96 -20.18 5.86
C ARG A 67 31.96 -21.70 5.86
#